data_AF-A0A4V5P9Y8-F1
#
_entry.id   AF-A0A4V5P9Y8-F1
#
_cell.length_a   1.000
_cell.length_b   1.000
_cell.length_c   1.000
_cell.angle_alpha   90.00
_cell.angle_beta   90.00
_cell.angle_gamma   90.00
#
_symmetry.space_group_name_H-M   'P 1'
#
loop_
_entity.id
_entity.type
_entity.pdbx_description
1 polymer ?
#
loop_
_entity_poly.entity_id
_entity_poly.type
_entity_poly.pdbx_seq_one_letter_code
_entity_poly.pdbx_strand_id
1 'polypeptide(L)'
;MLPPSPSHPSFPLAPPHPLSRYYAICCQPLVYRNKMTPLHIALMLGGCWVIPLFISFLPIMQGWNNVGIIDLIENRKFNKNSNSTYCIFMVNKPYAITCSVVAFYIPFLLMVLAYYRIYVTAKGHAHQIQMLQRAGAPSEGRPQPADQHSTHRMRTETKAAKTLCIIMGCFCLCWAPFFVTNIVDPFVDYTVPGQVWTAFLWLGYINSGLNPFLYAFLNKSFRHAFLIILCCDNERYRRPSVLGQTVPCSTTTINGSTHVLR
;
A
#
# COMPACT_ATOMS: atom_id res chain seq x y z
N MET A 1 -39.73 -20.66 -45.25
CA MET A 1 -40.06 -19.98 -43.99
C MET A 1 -38.98 -20.32 -42.97
N LEU A 2 -38.06 -19.37 -42.73
CA LEU A 2 -37.10 -19.38 -41.62
C LEU A 2 -37.80 -18.95 -40.33
N PRO A 3 -37.43 -19.47 -39.16
CA PRO A 3 -37.49 -18.71 -37.92
C PRO A 3 -36.13 -17.99 -37.65
N PRO A 4 -36.14 -16.80 -37.03
CA PRO A 4 -34.95 -16.00 -36.81
C PRO A 4 -34.16 -16.48 -35.59
N SER A 5 -32.83 -16.44 -35.72
CA SER A 5 -31.87 -16.65 -34.63
C SER A 5 -31.82 -15.41 -33.72
N PRO A 6 -31.75 -15.55 -32.38
CA PRO A 6 -31.61 -14.40 -31.50
C PRO A 6 -30.19 -13.84 -31.59
N SER A 7 -30.09 -12.63 -32.13
CA SER A 7 -28.90 -11.79 -32.10
C SER A 7 -28.55 -11.43 -30.65
N HIS A 8 -27.43 -11.96 -30.15
CA HIS A 8 -26.77 -11.37 -28.99
C HIS A 8 -26.26 -9.98 -29.37
N PRO A 9 -26.67 -8.89 -28.68
CA PRO A 9 -26.01 -7.61 -28.87
C PRO A 9 -24.68 -7.64 -28.12
N SER A 10 -23.61 -7.71 -28.91
CA SER A 10 -22.25 -7.37 -28.48
C SER A 10 -22.25 -5.90 -28.03
N PHE A 11 -22.41 -5.65 -26.73
CA PHE A 11 -22.18 -4.32 -26.18
C PHE A 11 -20.72 -3.94 -26.39
N PRO A 12 -20.41 -2.85 -27.12
CA PRO A 12 -19.06 -2.33 -27.15
C PRO A 12 -18.74 -1.80 -25.75
N LEU A 13 -17.68 -2.33 -25.14
CA LEU A 13 -17.14 -1.77 -23.89
C LEU A 13 -16.79 -0.30 -24.14
N ALA A 14 -17.66 0.59 -23.67
CA ALA A 14 -17.34 2.01 -23.53
C ALA A 14 -16.05 2.14 -22.70
N PRO A 15 -15.15 3.08 -23.04
CA PRO A 15 -13.98 3.34 -22.22
C PRO A 15 -14.47 3.73 -20.82
N PRO A 16 -13.92 3.14 -19.73
CA PRO A 16 -14.40 3.46 -18.40
C PRO A 16 -14.19 4.95 -18.14
N HIS A 17 -15.22 5.61 -17.61
CA HIS A 17 -15.13 6.99 -17.13
C HIS A 17 -13.80 7.23 -16.38
N PRO A 18 -13.20 8.43 -16.48
CA PRO A 18 -11.95 8.74 -15.78
C PRO A 18 -12.06 8.47 -14.26
N LEU A 19 -13.23 8.67 -13.68
CA LEU A 19 -13.56 8.30 -12.30
C LEU A 19 -13.53 6.79 -12.04
N SER A 20 -14.09 5.97 -12.94
CA SER A 20 -14.06 4.51 -12.83
C SER A 20 -12.63 3.96 -12.96
N ARG A 21 -11.82 4.58 -13.82
CA ARG A 21 -10.40 4.23 -13.97
C ARG A 21 -9.58 4.66 -12.75
N TYR A 22 -9.82 5.85 -12.20
CA TYR A 22 -9.21 6.30 -10.94
C TYR A 22 -9.58 5.39 -9.77
N TYR A 23 -10.87 5.03 -9.65
CA TYR A 23 -11.36 4.11 -8.61
C TYR A 23 -10.75 2.71 -8.76
N ALA A 24 -10.62 2.18 -9.98
CA ALA A 24 -9.96 0.90 -10.23
C ALA A 24 -8.46 0.93 -9.90
N ILE A 25 -7.77 2.03 -10.19
CA ILE A 25 -6.35 2.22 -9.84
C ILE A 25 -6.16 2.28 -8.32
N CYS A 26 -7.00 3.06 -7.63
CA CYS A 26 -6.89 3.27 -6.19
C CYS A 26 -7.37 2.04 -5.38
N CYS A 27 -8.44 1.39 -5.82
CA CYS A 27 -9.10 0.32 -5.07
C CYS A 27 -8.69 -1.10 -5.53
N GLN A 28 -8.00 -1.26 -6.68
CA GLN A 28 -7.56 -2.56 -7.20
C GLN A 28 -6.11 -2.54 -7.70
N PRO A 29 -5.11 -2.30 -6.81
CA PRO A 29 -3.70 -2.24 -7.19
C PRO A 29 -3.17 -3.56 -7.80
N LEU A 30 -3.81 -4.69 -7.48
CA LEU A 30 -3.41 -6.03 -7.95
C LEU A 30 -3.83 -6.32 -9.40
N VAL A 31 -4.95 -5.78 -9.87
CA VAL A 31 -5.48 -6.04 -11.24
C VAL A 31 -4.84 -5.08 -12.25
N TYR A 32 -4.46 -3.88 -11.82
CA TYR A 32 -3.95 -2.83 -12.71
C TYR A 32 -2.41 -2.76 -12.78
N ARG A 33 -1.69 -3.75 -12.23
CA ARG A 33 -0.22 -3.76 -12.23
C ARG A 33 0.39 -3.74 -13.65
N ASN A 34 -0.33 -4.24 -14.65
CA ASN A 34 0.17 -4.32 -16.03
C ASN A 34 -0.12 -3.08 -16.89
N LYS A 35 -0.73 -2.02 -16.34
CA LYS A 35 -1.04 -0.77 -17.06
C LYS A 35 -0.49 0.50 -16.38
N MET A 36 0.30 0.34 -15.32
CA MET A 36 0.96 1.46 -14.64
C MET A 36 2.21 1.87 -15.43
N THR A 37 2.14 2.97 -16.17
CA THR A 37 3.33 3.55 -16.81
C THR A 37 4.14 4.34 -15.78
N PRO A 38 5.48 4.43 -15.93
CA PRO A 38 6.33 5.17 -14.97
C PRO A 38 5.91 6.64 -14.83
N LEU A 39 5.39 7.25 -15.89
CA LEU A 39 4.84 8.61 -15.85
C LEU A 39 3.61 8.71 -14.93
N HIS A 40 2.67 7.76 -14.99
CA HIS A 40 1.50 7.78 -14.10
C HIS A 40 1.93 7.63 -12.63
N ILE A 41 2.91 6.77 -12.34
CA ILE A 41 3.44 6.59 -10.99
C ILE A 41 4.12 7.89 -10.52
N ALA A 42 4.93 8.53 -11.36
CA ALA A 42 5.58 9.79 -11.04
C ALA A 42 4.56 10.91 -10.76
N LEU A 43 3.51 11.02 -11.57
CA LEU A 43 2.41 11.97 -11.35
C LEU A 43 1.64 11.68 -10.06
N MET A 44 1.33 10.41 -9.77
CA MET A 44 0.67 10.02 -8.52
C MET A 44 1.53 10.35 -7.30
N LEU A 45 2.83 10.05 -7.34
CA LEU A 45 3.76 10.39 -6.26
C LEU A 45 3.87 11.91 -6.08
N GLY A 46 4.05 12.66 -7.18
CA GLY A 46 4.09 14.13 -7.15
C GLY A 46 2.82 14.71 -6.52
N GLY A 47 1.64 14.22 -6.91
CA GLY A 47 0.37 14.60 -6.31
C GLY A 47 0.30 14.28 -4.81
N CYS A 48 0.79 13.11 -4.38
CA CYS A 48 0.83 12.72 -2.96
C CYS A 48 1.72 13.61 -2.09
N TRP A 49 2.69 14.32 -2.68
CA TRP A 49 3.52 15.30 -1.95
C TRP A 49 2.94 16.71 -2.01
N VAL A 50 2.53 17.14 -3.20
CA VAL A 50 2.05 18.50 -3.44
C VAL A 50 0.72 18.75 -2.75
N ILE A 51 -0.25 17.82 -2.86
CA ILE A 51 -1.60 18.03 -2.31
C ILE A 51 -1.55 18.22 -0.78
N PRO A 52 -0.89 17.34 0.02
CA PRO A 52 -0.80 17.56 1.46
C PRO A 52 0.00 18.81 1.85
N LEU A 53 1.02 19.19 1.07
CA LEU A 53 1.78 20.42 1.29
C LEU A 53 0.86 21.64 1.20
N PHE A 54 0.04 21.73 0.15
CA PHE A 54 -0.91 22.83 0.00
C PHE A 54 -1.99 22.81 1.09
N ILE A 55 -2.59 21.64 1.36
CA ILE A 55 -3.67 21.51 2.34
C ILE A 55 -3.20 21.82 3.77
N SER A 56 -1.94 21.51 4.09
CA SER A 56 -1.40 21.74 5.44
C SER A 56 -0.81 23.14 5.58
N PHE A 57 0.00 23.58 4.61
CA PHE A 57 0.78 24.81 4.73
C PHE A 57 -0.07 26.06 4.48
N LEU A 58 -0.97 26.03 3.48
CA LEU A 58 -1.75 27.20 3.09
C LEU A 58 -2.66 27.71 4.23
N PRO A 59 -3.44 26.86 4.92
CA PRO A 59 -4.27 27.35 6.02
C PRO A 59 -3.48 27.87 7.22
N ILE A 60 -2.29 27.33 7.48
CA ILE A 60 -1.43 27.77 8.58
C ILE A 60 -0.80 29.12 8.25
N MET A 61 -0.27 29.27 7.04
CA MET A 61 0.33 30.54 6.57
C MET A 61 -0.70 31.67 6.50
N GLN A 62 -1.95 31.35 6.15
CA GLN A 62 -3.05 32.31 6.11
C GLN A 62 -3.72 32.53 7.49
N GLY A 63 -3.28 31.82 8.54
CA GLY A 63 -3.80 31.94 9.90
C GLY A 63 -5.21 31.36 10.11
N TRP A 64 -5.75 30.63 9.13
CA TRP A 64 -7.11 30.05 9.18
C TRP A 64 -7.28 29.04 10.31
N ASN A 65 -6.19 28.44 10.78
CA ASN A 65 -6.18 27.52 11.91
C ASN A 65 -6.53 28.21 13.25
N ASN A 66 -6.36 29.53 13.35
CA ASN A 66 -6.56 30.29 14.60
C ASN A 66 -7.82 31.19 14.58
N VAL A 67 -8.48 31.32 13.43
CA VAL A 67 -9.69 32.17 13.29
C VAL A 67 -10.77 31.69 14.27
N GLY A 68 -11.23 32.61 15.13
CA GLY A 68 -12.26 32.36 16.14
C GLY A 68 -11.75 31.86 17.50
N ILE A 69 -10.44 31.66 17.67
CA ILE A 69 -9.82 31.20 18.94
C ILE A 69 -8.58 32.01 19.33
N ILE A 70 -8.33 33.14 18.66
CA ILE A 70 -7.16 34.00 18.90
C ILE A 70 -7.11 34.47 20.37
N ASP A 71 -8.24 34.91 20.92
CA ASP A 71 -8.33 35.40 22.30
C ASP A 71 -8.02 34.30 23.34
N LEU A 72 -8.37 33.04 23.05
CA LEU A 72 -8.06 31.90 23.92
C LEU A 72 -6.56 31.56 23.89
N ILE A 73 -5.95 31.67 22.70
CA ILE A 73 -4.51 31.46 22.52
C ILE A 73 -3.72 32.53 23.28
N GLU A 74 -4.14 33.79 23.18
CA GLU A 74 -3.51 34.90 23.90
C GLU A 74 -3.68 34.76 25.42
N ASN A 75 -4.90 34.53 25.91
CA ASN A 75 -5.16 34.35 27.34
C ASN A 75 -4.35 33.19 27.95
N ARG A 76 -4.21 32.06 27.23
CA ARG A 76 -3.39 30.92 27.68
C ARG A 76 -1.89 31.26 27.69
N LYS A 77 -1.44 32.12 26.78
CA LYS A 77 -0.04 32.59 26.74
C LYS A 77 0.30 33.50 27.92
N PHE A 78 -0.62 34.37 28.33
CA PHE A 78 -0.44 35.26 29.48
C PHE A 78 -0.55 34.55 30.83
N ASN A 79 -1.43 33.54 30.95
CA ASN A 79 -1.67 32.86 32.22
C ASN A 79 -0.57 31.85 32.63
N LYS A 80 0.40 31.57 31.75
CA LYS A 80 1.51 30.69 32.06
C LYS A 80 2.80 31.48 32.14
N ASN A 81 3.46 31.40 33.31
CA ASN A 81 4.74 32.05 33.59
C ASN A 81 5.71 31.95 32.40
N SER A 82 6.25 33.09 32.02
CA SER A 82 7.07 33.36 30.81
C SER A 82 8.35 32.50 30.64
N ASN A 83 8.61 31.57 31.56
CA ASN A 83 9.81 30.73 31.59
C ASN A 83 9.61 29.33 30.98
N SER A 84 8.40 28.97 30.54
CA SER A 84 8.14 27.68 29.87
C SER A 84 7.79 27.89 28.39
N THR A 85 8.80 27.80 27.53
CA THR A 85 8.64 27.87 26.07
C THR A 85 8.25 26.51 25.51
N TYR A 86 6.95 26.20 25.51
CA TYR A 86 6.43 25.07 24.74
C TYR A 86 5.42 25.62 23.71
N CYS A 87 5.51 25.15 22.48
CA CYS A 87 4.60 25.54 21.40
C CYS A 87 3.47 24.51 21.31
N ILE A 88 2.25 24.88 21.72
CA ILE A 88 1.06 24.03 21.51
C ILE A 88 0.43 24.44 20.20
N PHE A 89 0.27 23.47 19.31
CA PHE A 89 -0.51 23.63 18.11
C PHE A 89 -2.01 23.62 18.47
N MET A 90 -2.58 24.80 18.70
CA MET A 90 -4.01 24.97 18.88
C MET A 90 -4.69 25.31 17.56
N VAL A 91 -5.85 24.71 17.36
CA VAL A 91 -6.59 24.79 16.10
C VAL A 91 -8.08 24.95 16.35
N ASN A 92 -8.77 25.65 15.46
CA ASN A 92 -10.22 25.81 15.56
C ASN A 92 -10.95 24.50 15.20
N LYS A 93 -12.19 24.39 15.67
CA LYS A 93 -13.07 23.25 15.42
C LYS A 93 -13.15 22.87 13.92
N PRO A 94 -13.46 23.78 12.98
CA PRO A 94 -13.60 23.41 11.58
C PRO A 94 -12.28 22.97 10.93
N TYR A 95 -11.16 23.59 11.29
CA TYR A 95 -9.84 23.19 10.80
C TYR A 95 -9.44 21.81 11.33
N ALA A 96 -9.63 21.56 12.63
CA ALA A 96 -9.34 20.29 13.26
C ALA A 96 -10.07 19.13 12.57
N ILE A 97 -11.37 19.29 12.29
CA ILE A 97 -12.18 18.30 11.58
C ILE A 97 -11.67 18.13 10.15
N THR A 98 -11.55 19.24 9.39
CA THR A 98 -11.21 19.19 7.97
C THR A 98 -9.85 18.54 7.75
N CYS A 99 -8.82 18.96 8.50
CA CYS A 99 -7.49 18.39 8.38
C CYS A 99 -7.45 16.92 8.79
N SER A 100 -8.14 16.54 9.87
CA SER A 100 -8.16 15.14 10.31
C SER A 100 -8.89 14.25 9.30
N VAL A 101 -10.02 14.70 8.75
CA VAL A 101 -10.81 13.96 7.74
C VAL A 101 -9.99 13.73 6.48
N VAL A 102 -9.37 14.78 5.96
CA VAL A 102 -8.61 14.70 4.71
C VAL A 102 -7.31 13.91 4.89
N ALA A 103 -6.59 14.10 5.99
CA ALA A 103 -5.29 13.47 6.21
C ALA A 103 -5.37 12.02 6.68
N PHE A 104 -6.44 11.64 7.39
CA PHE A 104 -6.52 10.32 8.02
C PHE A 104 -7.78 9.54 7.64
N TYR A 105 -8.98 10.09 7.90
CA TYR A 105 -10.21 9.29 7.79
C TYR A 105 -10.58 8.93 6.34
N ILE A 106 -10.38 9.83 5.37
CA ILE A 106 -10.60 9.54 3.95
C ILE A 106 -9.61 8.47 3.45
N PRO A 107 -8.28 8.64 3.59
CA PRO A 107 -7.32 7.59 3.24
C PRO A 107 -7.62 6.27 3.94
N PHE A 108 -7.93 6.30 5.24
CA PHE A 108 -8.26 5.11 6.01
C PHE A 108 -9.48 4.37 5.45
N LEU A 109 -10.57 5.08 5.18
CA LEU A 109 -11.79 4.49 4.61
C LEU A 109 -11.50 3.87 3.23
N LEU A 110 -10.78 4.58 2.35
CA LEU A 110 -10.41 4.05 1.04
C LEU A 110 -9.57 2.78 1.17
N MET A 111 -8.62 2.75 2.11
CA MET A 111 -7.78 1.59 2.38
C MET A 111 -8.62 0.40 2.88
N VAL A 112 -9.51 0.62 3.85
CA VAL A 112 -10.42 -0.44 4.36
C VAL A 112 -11.29 -0.98 3.23
N LEU A 113 -11.89 -0.12 2.41
CA LEU A 113 -12.73 -0.55 1.28
C LEU A 113 -11.92 -1.35 0.26
N ALA A 114 -10.72 -0.89 -0.10
CA ALA A 114 -9.84 -1.61 -1.01
C ALA A 114 -9.49 -3.01 -0.48
N TYR A 115 -9.09 -3.12 0.80
CA TYR A 115 -8.77 -4.42 1.40
C TYR A 115 -9.99 -5.32 1.54
N TYR A 116 -11.15 -4.78 1.90
CA TYR A 116 -12.39 -5.54 1.96
C TYR A 116 -12.72 -6.15 0.59
N ARG A 117 -12.60 -5.36 -0.49
CA ARG A 117 -12.78 -5.85 -1.87
C ARG A 117 -11.75 -6.92 -2.24
N ILE A 118 -10.48 -6.75 -1.87
CA ILE A 118 -9.44 -7.74 -2.08
C ILE A 118 -9.77 -9.04 -1.34
N TYR A 119 -10.19 -8.95 -0.07
CA TYR A 119 -10.56 -10.10 0.74
C TYR A 119 -11.74 -10.88 0.13
N VAL A 120 -12.81 -10.17 -0.26
CA VAL A 120 -13.98 -10.78 -0.91
C VAL A 120 -13.57 -11.46 -2.22
N THR A 121 -12.75 -10.80 -3.03
CA THR A 121 -12.25 -11.35 -4.30
C THR A 121 -11.44 -12.62 -4.07
N ALA A 122 -10.49 -12.61 -3.12
CA ALA A 122 -9.67 -13.76 -2.79
C ALA A 122 -10.50 -14.94 -2.25
N LYS A 123 -11.50 -14.66 -1.40
CA LYS A 123 -12.40 -15.68 -0.85
C LYS A 123 -13.28 -16.32 -1.92
N GLY A 124 -13.77 -15.53 -2.89
CA GLY A 124 -14.52 -16.05 -4.04
C GLY A 124 -13.71 -17.03 -4.88
N HIS A 125 -12.44 -16.70 -5.17
CA HIS A 125 -11.55 -17.57 -5.96
C HIS A 125 -11.16 -18.85 -5.20
N ALA A 126 -10.92 -18.76 -3.89
CA ALA A 126 -10.64 -19.93 -3.06
C ALA A 126 -11.83 -20.91 -3.02
N HIS A 127 -13.04 -20.39 -2.95
CA HIS A 127 -14.26 -21.19 -2.95
C HIS A 127 -14.50 -21.89 -4.30
N GLN A 128 -14.25 -21.20 -5.41
CA GLN A 128 -14.39 -21.77 -6.75
C GLN A 128 -13.42 -22.94 -6.99
N ILE A 129 -12.18 -22.82 -6.52
CA ILE A 129 -11.17 -23.90 -6.60
C ILE A 129 -11.59 -25.10 -5.74
N GLN A 130 -12.10 -24.85 -4.54
CA GLN A 130 -12.57 -25.91 -3.64
C GLN A 130 -13.78 -26.65 -4.22
N MET A 131 -14.70 -25.95 -4.87
CA MET A 131 -15.86 -26.55 -5.54
C MET A 131 -15.46 -27.44 -6.73
N LEU A 132 -14.51 -26.99 -7.55
CA LEU A 132 -13.98 -27.78 -8.68
C LEU A 132 -13.27 -29.05 -8.21
N GLN A 133 -12.54 -28.99 -7.10
CA GLN A 133 -11.88 -30.17 -6.50
C GLN A 133 -12.88 -31.14 -5.86
N ARG A 134 -13.97 -30.63 -5.27
CA ARG A 134 -14.99 -31.43 -4.60
C ARG A 134 -15.99 -32.09 -5.56
N ALA A 135 -16.15 -31.53 -6.76
CA ALA A 135 -16.99 -32.08 -7.82
C ALA A 135 -16.40 -33.31 -8.54
N GLY A 136 -15.20 -33.78 -8.14
CA GLY A 136 -14.65 -35.06 -8.63
C GLY A 136 -14.44 -35.13 -10.14
N ALA A 137 -14.06 -34.03 -10.79
CA ALA A 137 -13.78 -34.05 -12.23
C ALA A 137 -12.68 -35.09 -12.56
N PRO A 138 -12.91 -36.02 -13.50
CA PRO A 138 -11.91 -37.02 -13.87
C PRO A 138 -10.64 -36.33 -14.36
N SER A 139 -9.52 -36.64 -13.71
CA SER A 139 -8.19 -36.20 -14.14
C SER A 139 -7.72 -37.05 -15.32
N GLU A 140 -8.34 -36.90 -16.49
CA GLU A 140 -7.70 -37.22 -17.76
C GLU A 140 -7.16 -35.94 -18.36
N GLY A 141 -5.97 -35.56 -17.90
CA GLY A 141 -5.27 -34.38 -18.37
C GLY A 141 -4.33 -33.88 -17.29
N ARG A 142 -3.04 -34.10 -17.51
CA ARG A 142 -1.93 -33.42 -16.82
C ARG A 142 -2.33 -31.98 -16.46
N PRO A 143 -2.13 -31.49 -15.22
CA PRO A 143 -2.44 -30.11 -14.89
C PRO A 143 -1.78 -29.21 -15.93
N GLN A 144 -2.57 -28.44 -16.68
CA GLN A 144 -1.99 -27.47 -17.61
C GLN A 144 -1.11 -26.53 -16.79
N PRO A 145 0.13 -26.25 -17.21
CA PRO A 145 1.07 -25.41 -16.45
C PRO A 145 0.49 -24.02 -16.13
N ALA A 146 -0.52 -23.55 -16.88
CA ALA A 146 -1.23 -22.31 -16.65
C ALA A 146 -2.03 -22.25 -15.32
N ASP A 147 -2.70 -23.33 -14.91
CA ASP A 147 -3.58 -23.34 -13.72
C ASP A 147 -2.80 -23.51 -12.41
N GLN A 148 -1.70 -24.26 -12.44
CA GLN A 148 -0.76 -24.32 -11.31
C GLN A 148 -0.02 -22.98 -11.13
N HIS A 149 0.32 -22.32 -12.25
CA HIS A 149 0.95 -21.01 -12.22
C HIS A 149 0.00 -19.93 -11.68
N SER A 150 -1.28 -19.94 -12.08
CA SER A 150 -2.29 -18.98 -11.61
C SER A 150 -2.58 -19.13 -10.10
N THR A 151 -2.71 -20.37 -9.60
CA THR A 151 -2.92 -20.63 -8.16
C THR A 151 -1.70 -20.29 -7.30
N HIS A 152 -0.48 -20.57 -7.77
CA HIS A 152 0.75 -20.16 -7.06
C HIS A 152 0.90 -18.62 -7.03
N ARG A 153 0.61 -17.95 -8.13
CA ARG A 153 0.64 -16.48 -8.22
C ARG A 153 -0.38 -15.85 -7.27
N MET A 154 -1.62 -16.36 -7.24
CA MET A 154 -2.69 -15.93 -6.34
C MET A 154 -2.32 -16.08 -4.85
N ARG A 155 -1.74 -17.23 -4.46
CA ARG A 155 -1.28 -17.45 -3.08
C ARG A 155 -0.17 -16.49 -2.67
N THR A 156 0.72 -16.15 -3.60
CA THR A 156 1.81 -15.20 -3.36
C THR A 156 1.28 -13.77 -3.26
N GLU A 157 0.34 -13.39 -4.13
CA GLU A 157 -0.36 -12.11 -4.12
C GLU A 157 -1.16 -11.91 -2.82
N THR A 158 -1.84 -12.95 -2.32
CA THR A 158 -2.57 -12.91 -1.04
C THR A 158 -1.63 -12.74 0.15
N LYS A 159 -0.44 -13.37 0.12
CA LYS A 159 0.59 -13.18 1.15
C LYS A 159 1.10 -11.73 1.17
N ALA A 160 1.36 -11.14 0.01
CA ALA A 160 1.76 -9.75 -0.09
C ALA A 160 0.66 -8.80 0.42
N ALA A 161 -0.60 -9.06 0.07
CA ALA A 161 -1.75 -8.29 0.56
C ALA A 161 -1.90 -8.37 2.09
N LYS A 162 -1.66 -9.55 2.69
CA LYS A 162 -1.65 -9.72 4.16
C LYS A 162 -0.59 -8.83 4.83
N THR A 163 0.63 -8.79 4.28
CA THR A 163 1.69 -7.93 4.79
C THR A 163 1.31 -6.45 4.71
N LEU A 164 0.73 -6.01 3.58
CA LEU A 164 0.25 -4.64 3.42
C LEU A 164 -0.87 -4.32 4.43
N CYS A 165 -1.79 -5.25 4.69
CA CYS A 165 -2.84 -5.06 5.71
C CYS A 165 -2.26 -4.87 7.12
N ILE A 166 -1.24 -5.64 7.49
CA ILE A 166 -0.57 -5.48 8.80
C ILE A 166 0.09 -4.10 8.91
N ILE A 167 0.85 -3.69 7.88
CA ILE A 167 1.50 -2.37 7.86
C ILE A 167 0.48 -1.25 8.02
N MET A 168 -0.64 -1.32 7.28
CA MET A 168 -1.69 -0.31 7.34
C MET A 168 -2.41 -0.33 8.70
N GLY A 169 -2.64 -1.51 9.28
CA GLY A 169 -3.20 -1.64 10.63
C GLY A 169 -2.31 -0.98 11.69
N CYS A 170 -0.99 -1.22 11.64
CA CYS A 170 -0.03 -0.57 12.52
C CYS A 170 -0.05 0.96 12.36
N PHE A 171 -0.04 1.45 11.12
CA PHE A 171 -0.17 2.89 10.82
C PHE A 171 -1.42 3.48 11.49
N CYS A 172 -2.57 2.82 11.32
CA CYS A 172 -3.83 3.30 11.89
C CYS A 172 -3.83 3.29 13.42
N LEU A 173 -3.31 2.22 14.04
CA LEU A 173 -3.27 2.11 15.50
C LEU A 173 -2.34 3.16 16.12
N CYS A 174 -1.24 3.50 15.46
CA CYS A 174 -0.32 4.53 15.95
C CYS A 174 -0.85 5.95 15.76
N TRP A 175 -1.59 6.21 14.67
CA TRP A 175 -2.07 7.56 14.34
C TRP A 175 -3.49 7.86 14.84
N ALA A 176 -4.35 6.86 15.03
CA ALA A 176 -5.73 7.07 15.46
C ALA A 176 -5.86 7.82 16.79
N PRO A 177 -5.08 7.52 17.85
CA PRO A 177 -5.19 8.26 19.12
C PRO A 177 -4.96 9.77 18.95
N PHE A 178 -3.99 10.13 18.10
CA PHE A 178 -3.71 11.54 17.79
C PHE A 178 -4.85 12.19 17.01
N PHE A 179 -5.33 11.57 15.92
CA PHE A 179 -6.40 12.16 15.10
C PHE A 179 -7.75 12.20 15.81
N VAL A 180 -8.04 11.26 16.71
CA VAL A 180 -9.22 11.31 17.59
C VAL A 180 -9.10 12.47 18.57
N THR A 181 -7.96 12.59 19.24
CA THR A 181 -7.71 13.70 20.18
C THR A 181 -7.76 15.05 19.48
N ASN A 182 -7.20 15.16 18.27
CA ASN A 182 -7.22 16.39 17.48
C ASN A 182 -8.64 16.84 17.12
N ILE A 183 -9.56 15.89 16.88
CA ILE A 183 -10.98 16.21 16.68
C ILE A 183 -11.63 16.59 18.00
N VAL A 184 -11.45 15.80 19.06
CA VAL A 184 -12.19 15.95 20.33
C VAL A 184 -11.75 17.18 21.13
N ASP A 185 -10.47 17.52 21.14
CA ASP A 185 -9.88 18.56 21.99
C ASP A 185 -10.58 19.93 21.84
N PRO A 186 -10.87 20.43 20.62
CA PRO A 186 -11.67 21.65 20.45
C PRO A 186 -13.12 21.57 20.96
N PHE A 187 -13.72 20.39 21.09
CA PHE A 187 -15.10 20.22 21.59
C PHE A 187 -15.18 20.10 23.11
N VAL A 188 -14.07 19.75 23.76
CA VAL A 188 -13.94 19.69 25.23
C VAL A 188 -13.18 20.90 25.78
N ASP A 189 -13.27 22.03 25.08
CA ASP A 189 -12.65 23.31 25.46
C ASP A 189 -11.14 23.24 25.77
N TYR A 190 -10.41 22.44 24.99
CA TYR A 190 -8.95 22.30 25.10
C TYR A 190 -8.48 21.85 26.50
N THR A 191 -9.22 20.92 27.10
CA THR A 191 -8.95 20.34 28.43
C THR A 191 -7.94 19.19 28.40
N VAL A 192 -7.55 18.71 27.21
CA VAL A 192 -6.58 17.62 27.10
C VAL A 192 -5.21 18.09 27.62
N PRO A 193 -4.59 17.36 28.56
CA PRO A 193 -3.26 17.71 29.05
C PRO A 193 -2.23 17.66 27.92
N GLY A 194 -1.34 18.66 27.87
CA GLY A 194 -0.30 18.72 26.84
C GLY A 194 0.58 17.46 26.78
N GLN A 195 0.82 16.80 27.91
CA GLN A 195 1.56 15.54 27.96
C GLN A 195 0.87 14.41 27.18
N VAL A 196 -0.46 14.33 27.26
CA VAL A 196 -1.25 13.31 26.54
C VAL A 196 -1.20 13.58 25.04
N TRP A 197 -1.38 14.86 24.64
CA TRP A 197 -1.28 15.28 23.24
C TRP A 197 0.11 14.97 22.66
N THR A 198 1.17 15.31 23.39
CA THR A 198 2.55 15.00 23.01
C THR A 198 2.78 13.49 22.93
N ALA A 199 2.29 12.70 23.89
CA ALA A 199 2.46 11.24 23.87
C ALA A 199 1.81 10.60 22.64
N PHE A 200 0.61 11.01 22.26
CA PHE A 200 -0.05 10.50 21.05
C PHE A 200 0.66 10.92 19.76
N LEU A 201 1.22 12.12 19.73
CA LEU A 201 2.04 12.56 18.60
C LEU A 201 3.32 11.71 18.47
N TRP A 202 4.01 11.45 19.58
CA TRP A 202 5.19 10.59 19.61
C TRP A 202 4.86 9.15 19.18
N LEU A 203 3.70 8.63 19.55
CA LEU A 203 3.23 7.33 19.07
C LEU A 203 3.12 7.30 17.53
N GLY A 204 2.62 8.37 16.93
CA GLY A 204 2.60 8.56 15.47
C GLY A 204 4.00 8.61 14.86
N TYR A 205 4.98 9.21 15.54
CA TYR A 205 6.38 9.23 15.07
C TYR A 205 7.05 7.86 15.14
N ILE A 206 6.77 7.07 16.18
CA ILE A 206 7.29 5.71 16.31
C ILE A 206 6.88 4.84 15.10
N ASN A 207 5.69 5.05 14.52
CA ASN A 207 5.26 4.34 13.32
C ASN A 207 6.24 4.48 12.14
N SER A 208 6.87 5.64 11.96
CA SER A 208 7.90 5.82 10.92
C SER A 208 9.12 4.92 11.16
N GLY A 209 9.51 4.73 12.43
CA GLY A 209 10.58 3.82 12.84
C GLY A 209 10.21 2.34 12.78
N LEU A 210 8.91 2.00 12.86
CA LEU A 210 8.43 0.62 12.73
C LEU A 210 8.46 0.11 11.29
N ASN A 211 8.40 1.00 10.29
CA ASN A 211 8.31 0.62 8.88
C ASN A 211 9.44 -0.35 8.44
N PRO A 212 10.74 -0.09 8.64
CA PRO A 212 11.81 -1.04 8.29
C PRO A 212 11.65 -2.43 8.92
N PHE A 213 11.25 -2.49 10.20
CA PHE A 213 11.02 -3.76 10.90
C PHE A 213 9.81 -4.50 10.33
N LEU A 214 8.71 -3.80 10.09
CA LEU A 214 7.51 -4.38 9.48
C LEU A 214 7.83 -4.98 8.12
N TYR A 215 8.59 -4.28 7.27
CA TYR A 215 9.01 -4.82 5.96
C TYR A 215 10.00 -5.99 6.09
N ALA A 216 10.97 -5.91 7.00
CA ALA A 216 11.98 -6.95 7.21
C ALA A 216 11.39 -8.26 7.78
N PHE A 217 10.38 -8.19 8.65
CA PHE A 217 9.78 -9.40 9.24
C PHE A 217 8.62 -9.97 8.42
N LEU A 218 7.84 -9.13 7.75
CA LEU A 218 6.62 -9.57 7.08
C LEU A 218 6.81 -9.97 5.62
N ASN A 219 7.98 -9.71 5.01
CA ASN A 219 8.26 -10.12 3.65
C ASN A 219 9.62 -10.83 3.55
N LYS A 220 9.59 -12.15 3.30
CA LYS A 220 10.79 -13.00 3.22
C LYS A 220 11.81 -12.49 2.19
N SER A 221 11.35 -11.91 1.08
CA SER A 221 12.24 -11.35 0.05
C SER A 221 12.94 -10.08 0.52
N PHE A 222 12.24 -9.21 1.27
CA PHE A 222 12.86 -8.03 1.88
C PHE A 222 13.80 -8.40 3.02
N ARG A 223 13.44 -9.38 3.85
CA ARG A 223 14.33 -9.90 4.90
C ARG A 223 15.68 -10.34 4.34
N HIS A 224 15.66 -11.05 3.21
CA HIS A 224 16.88 -11.54 2.57
C HIS A 224 17.73 -10.39 2.02
N ALA A 225 17.11 -9.39 1.37
CA ALA A 225 17.83 -8.20 0.91
C ALA A 225 18.42 -7.40 2.09
N PHE A 226 17.67 -7.26 3.18
CA PHE A 226 18.10 -6.55 4.38
C PHE A 226 19.27 -7.26 5.09
N LEU A 227 19.23 -8.59 5.15
CA LEU A 227 20.34 -9.41 5.67
C LEU A 227 21.58 -9.33 4.78
N ILE A 228 21.44 -9.31 3.45
CA ILE A 228 22.59 -9.11 2.54
C ILE A 228 23.26 -7.76 2.80
N ILE A 229 22.46 -6.70 2.98
CA ILE A 229 22.98 -5.34 3.22
C ILE A 229 23.61 -5.21 4.62
N LEU A 230 23.01 -5.81 5.65
CA LEU A 230 23.52 -5.71 7.03
C LEU A 230 24.68 -6.66 7.34
N CYS A 231 24.69 -7.85 6.75
CA CYS A 231 25.70 -8.87 7.06
C CYS A 231 26.88 -8.88 6.09
N CYS A 232 26.95 -7.99 5.09
CA CYS A 232 27.99 -7.98 4.05
C CYS A 232 28.34 -9.41 3.61
N ASP A 233 27.32 -10.24 3.36
CA ASP A 233 27.56 -11.62 2.98
C ASP A 233 28.11 -11.58 1.55
N ASN A 234 29.40 -11.89 1.43
CA ASN A 234 30.19 -11.80 0.19
C ASN A 234 29.85 -12.95 -0.77
N GLU A 235 28.70 -13.59 -0.60
CA GLU A 235 28.20 -14.60 -1.50
C GLU A 235 27.50 -13.91 -2.67
N ARG A 236 28.33 -13.63 -3.67
CA ARG A 236 27.98 -13.47 -5.08
C ARG A 236 26.53 -13.82 -5.33
N TYR A 237 25.78 -12.78 -5.68
CA TYR A 237 24.56 -12.83 -6.46
C TYR A 237 24.71 -13.85 -7.60
N ARG A 238 24.38 -15.13 -7.34
CA ARG A 238 24.17 -16.13 -8.38
C ARG A 238 22.83 -15.78 -8.99
N ARG A 239 22.86 -14.74 -9.82
CA ARG A 239 21.83 -14.44 -10.82
C ARG A 239 21.46 -15.79 -11.46
N PRO A 240 20.19 -16.21 -11.50
CA PRO A 240 19.80 -17.27 -12.42
C PRO A 240 20.11 -16.72 -13.80
N SER A 241 21.21 -17.18 -14.39
CA SER A 241 21.66 -16.76 -15.70
C SER A 241 20.63 -17.23 -16.72
N VAL A 242 19.78 -16.31 -17.16
CA VAL A 242 19.14 -16.37 -18.47
C VAL A 242 20.24 -16.02 -19.49
N LEU A 243 21.14 -16.96 -19.78
CA LEU A 243 21.88 -17.01 -21.03
C LEU A 243 22.57 -18.36 -21.19
N GLY A 244 22.24 -19.07 -22.28
CA GLY A 244 23.02 -20.18 -22.81
C GLY A 244 22.51 -21.55 -22.43
N GLN A 245 21.63 -22.11 -23.26
CA GLN A 245 21.69 -23.55 -23.54
C GLN A 245 23.15 -23.88 -23.88
N THR A 246 23.83 -24.56 -22.95
CA THR A 246 25.07 -25.28 -23.27
C THR A 246 24.72 -26.75 -23.21
N VAL A 247 24.86 -27.36 -24.39
CA VAL A 247 24.80 -28.79 -24.67
C VAL A 247 25.65 -29.56 -23.64
N PRO A 248 25.21 -30.74 -23.15
CA PRO A 248 26.05 -31.57 -22.32
C PRO A 248 27.15 -32.19 -23.19
N CYS A 249 28.39 -31.73 -23.04
CA CYS A 249 29.55 -32.39 -23.63
C CYS A 249 30.04 -33.46 -22.64
N SER A 250 29.73 -34.72 -22.95
CA SER A 250 30.32 -35.88 -22.29
C SER A 250 31.79 -35.99 -22.68
N THR A 251 32.67 -35.92 -21.68
CA THR A 251 34.08 -36.23 -21.85
C THR A 251 34.25 -37.73 -22.08
N THR A 252 34.64 -38.13 -23.28
CA THR A 252 35.37 -39.39 -23.50
C THR A 252 36.64 -39.03 -24.24
N THR A 253 37.78 -39.18 -23.57
CA THR A 253 39.08 -39.11 -24.20
C THR A 253 39.46 -40.52 -24.66
N ILE A 254 39.98 -40.68 -25.87
CA ILE A 254 41.31 -41.28 -26.15
C ILE A 254 41.50 -41.47 -27.66
N ASN A 255 42.75 -41.20 -28.05
CA ASN A 255 43.47 -41.45 -29.29
C ASN A 255 43.42 -40.39 -30.40
N GLY A 256 44.63 -39.82 -30.60
CA GLY A 256 44.92 -38.63 -31.35
C GLY A 256 44.72 -38.76 -32.85
N SER A 257 44.46 -37.60 -33.47
CA SER A 257 45.26 -37.02 -34.53
C SER A 257 44.70 -35.64 -34.84
N THR A 258 45.52 -34.61 -34.68
CA THR A 258 45.24 -33.24 -35.10
C THR A 258 45.19 -33.18 -36.63
N HIS A 259 44.05 -32.77 -37.19
CA HIS A 259 44.00 -32.15 -38.51
C HIS A 259 43.33 -30.80 -38.40
N VAL A 260 44.10 -29.75 -38.67
CA VAL A 260 43.63 -28.38 -38.87
C VAL A 260 43.26 -28.24 -40.34
N LEU A 261 42.00 -27.90 -40.63
CA LEU A 261 41.63 -27.30 -41.90
C LEU A 261 40.79 -26.05 -41.62
N ARG A 262 41.11 -25.03 -42.41
CA ARG A 262 40.83 -23.60 -42.27
C ARG A 262 39.35 -23.24 -42.41
#